data_AF-A0A9X0DMW8-F1
#
_entry.id   AF-A0A9X0DMW8-F1
#
_cell.length_a   1.000
_cell.length_b   1.000
_cell.length_c   1.000
_cell.angle_alpha   90.00
_cell.angle_beta   90.00
_cell.angle_gamma   90.00
#
_symmetry.space_group_name_H-M   'P 1'
#
loop_
_entity.id
_entity.type
_entity.pdbx_description
1 polymer ?
#
loop_
_entity_poly.entity_id
_entity_poly.type
_entity_poly.pdbx_seq_one_letter_code
_entity_poly.pdbx_strand_id
1 'polypeptide(L)'
;MLAEYDNVLNGRPLQNPDKVRPAPRGTGENAALKVFQEVCGRTMMLKMIVNDTSGRMAVMTGSSGPPIDYGDNVKQAVKNLEAVVPKEHLLAGMMN
;
A
#
# COMPACT_ATOMS: atom_id res chain seq x y z
N MET A 1 -6.22 12.54 4.50
CA MET A 1 -6.37 11.07 4.42
C MET A 1 -6.51 10.43 5.81
N LEU A 2 -5.95 11.01 6.88
CA LEU A 2 -6.12 10.52 8.27
C LEU A 2 -7.59 10.42 8.71
N ALA A 3 -8.43 11.43 8.40
CA ALA A 3 -9.85 11.41 8.78
C ALA A 3 -10.66 10.26 8.15
N GLU A 4 -10.34 9.85 6.91
CA GLU A 4 -11.03 8.72 6.28
C GLU A 4 -10.57 7.39 6.87
N TYR A 5 -9.29 7.27 7.23
CA TYR A 5 -8.77 6.11 7.96
C TYR A 5 -9.48 5.95 9.31
N ASP A 6 -9.65 7.05 10.06
CA ASP A 6 -10.39 7.04 11.33
C ASP A 6 -11.84 6.63 11.13
N ASN A 7 -12.48 7.04 10.04
CA ASN A 7 -13.84 6.61 9.74
C ASN A 7 -13.91 5.09 9.51
N VAL A 8 -13.01 4.53 8.70
CA VAL A 8 -12.95 3.08 8.47
C VAL A 8 -12.67 2.33 9.79
N LEU A 9 -11.70 2.79 10.58
CA LEU A 9 -11.32 2.15 11.84
C LEU A 9 -12.48 2.11 12.83
N ASN A 10 -13.33 3.15 12.85
CA ASN A 10 -14.46 3.27 13.75
C ASN A 10 -15.80 2.80 13.15
N GLY A 11 -15.79 2.17 11.97
CA GLY A 11 -17.01 1.73 11.29
C GLY A 11 -17.96 2.87 10.87
N ARG A 12 -17.44 4.08 10.70
CA ARG A 12 -18.20 5.27 10.29
C ARG A 12 -18.22 5.41 8.76
N PRO A 13 -19.24 6.05 8.19
CA PRO A 13 -19.27 6.34 6.76
C PRO A 13 -18.07 7.18 6.32
N LEU A 14 -17.56 6.90 5.12
CA LEU A 14 -16.56 7.73 4.47
C LEU A 14 -17.16 9.10 4.13
N GLN A 15 -16.40 10.17 4.33
CA GLN A 15 -16.86 11.53 3.96
C GLN A 15 -16.63 11.83 2.49
N ASN A 16 -15.57 11.27 1.91
CA ASN A 16 -15.22 11.39 0.50
C ASN A 16 -15.02 9.98 -0.11
N PRO A 17 -16.10 9.18 -0.23
CA PRO A 17 -16.01 7.80 -0.74
C PRO A 17 -15.47 7.73 -2.17
N ASP A 18 -15.65 8.79 -2.96
CA ASP A 18 -15.13 8.99 -4.30
C ASP A 18 -13.58 9.11 -4.35
N LYS A 19 -12.95 9.50 -3.24
CA LYS A 19 -11.49 9.61 -3.12
C LYS A 19 -10.84 8.31 -2.63
N VAL A 20 -11.64 7.35 -2.18
CA VAL A 20 -11.16 6.01 -1.87
C VAL A 20 -11.23 5.19 -3.15
N ARG A 21 -10.11 4.59 -3.56
CA ARG A 21 -10.08 3.73 -4.75
C ARG A 21 -11.14 2.64 -4.54
N PRO A 22 -12.16 2.53 -5.43
CA PRO A 22 -13.15 1.48 -5.31
C PRO A 22 -12.44 0.14 -5.38
N ALA A 23 -12.93 -0.84 -4.61
CA ALA A 23 -12.45 -2.21 -4.72
C ALA A 23 -12.53 -2.65 -6.20
N PRO A 24 -11.62 -3.53 -6.66
CA PRO A 24 -11.71 -4.14 -7.98
C PRO A 24 -13.14 -4.61 -8.24
N ARG A 25 -13.75 -4.19 -9.36
CA ARG A 25 -15.16 -4.48 -9.67
C ARG A 25 -15.42 -5.99 -9.56
N GLY A 26 -16.39 -6.38 -8.72
CA GLY A 26 -16.86 -7.76 -8.58
C GLY A 26 -17.22 -8.14 -7.15
N THR A 27 -17.91 -9.26 -7.00
CA THR A 27 -18.20 -9.92 -5.72
C THR A 27 -17.75 -11.39 -5.78
N GLY A 28 -17.57 -12.04 -4.63
CA GLY A 28 -17.15 -13.44 -4.54
C GLY A 28 -15.64 -13.65 -4.49
N GLU A 29 -15.24 -14.92 -4.47
CA GLU A 29 -13.86 -15.37 -4.18
C GLU A 29 -12.82 -14.79 -5.14
N ASN A 30 -13.14 -14.69 -6.43
CA ASN A 30 -12.24 -14.12 -7.44
C ASN A 30 -11.97 -12.62 -7.21
N ALA A 31 -12.96 -11.87 -6.73
CA ALA A 31 -12.77 -10.46 -6.38
C ALA A 31 -11.91 -10.33 -5.11
N ALA A 32 -12.15 -11.19 -4.12
CA ALA A 32 -11.35 -11.24 -2.90
C ALA A 32 -9.87 -11.57 -3.18
N LEU A 33 -9.60 -12.54 -4.08
CA LEU A 33 -8.24 -12.88 -4.49
C LEU A 33 -7.51 -11.70 -5.14
N LYS A 34 -8.19 -10.92 -5.99
CA LYS A 34 -7.60 -9.72 -6.62
C LYS A 34 -7.25 -8.65 -5.58
N VAL A 35 -8.14 -8.40 -4.62
CA VAL A 35 -7.86 -7.47 -3.52
C VAL A 35 -6.65 -7.94 -2.71
N PHE A 36 -6.60 -9.24 -2.38
CA PHE A 36 -5.47 -9.82 -1.68
C PHE A 36 -4.16 -9.64 -2.44
N GLN A 37 -4.12 -9.96 -3.74
CA GLN A 37 -2.94 -9.78 -4.59
C GLN A 37 -2.52 -8.30 -4.68
N GLU A 38 -3.47 -7.37 -4.79
CA GLU A 38 -3.20 -5.93 -4.80
C GLU A 38 -2.56 -5.47 -3.48
N VAL A 39 -3.07 -5.93 -2.33
CA VAL A 39 -2.48 -5.62 -1.01
C VAL A 39 -1.05 -6.16 -0.92
N CYS A 40 -0.80 -7.39 -1.38
CA CYS A 40 0.55 -7.96 -1.42
C CYS A 40 1.51 -7.13 -2.27
N GLY A 41 1.08 -6.70 -3.46
CA GLY A 41 1.88 -5.85 -4.35
C GLY A 41 2.17 -4.48 -3.75
N ARG A 42 1.18 -3.86 -3.09
CA ARG A 42 1.36 -2.57 -2.39
C ARG A 42 2.34 -2.66 -1.23
N THR A 43 2.35 -3.76 -0.48
CA THR A 43 3.35 -4.01 0.58
C THR A 43 4.77 -4.03 0.00
N MET A 44 4.97 -4.68 -1.15
CA MET A 44 6.26 -4.71 -1.83
C MET A 44 6.67 -3.32 -2.35
N MET A 45 5.74 -2.56 -2.94
CA MET A 45 5.99 -1.18 -3.37
C MET A 45 6.36 -0.27 -2.19
N LEU A 46 5.65 -0.42 -1.06
CA LEU A 46 5.92 0.34 0.16
C LEU A 46 7.33 0.06 0.67
N LYS A 47 7.77 -1.21 0.66
CA LYS A 47 9.15 -1.59 0.99
C LYS A 47 10.18 -0.92 0.08
N MET A 48 9.91 -0.81 -1.22
CA MET A 48 10.82 -0.12 -2.14
C MET A 48 10.90 1.38 -1.83
N ILE A 49 9.77 2.03 -1.53
CA ILE A 49 9.70 3.46 -1.22
C ILE A 49 10.47 3.78 0.06
N VAL A 50 10.18 3.07 1.16
CA VAL A 50 10.75 3.43 2.48
C VAL A 50 12.25 3.13 2.60
N ASN A 51 12.77 2.27 1.72
CA ASN A 51 14.20 1.95 1.66
C ASN A 51 14.92 2.68 0.52
N ASP A 52 14.22 3.49 -0.29
CA ASP A 52 14.85 4.26 -1.36
C ASP A 52 15.62 5.45 -0.81
N THR A 53 16.92 5.28 -0.64
CA THR A 53 17.86 6.35 -0.29
C THR A 53 18.42 7.07 -1.51
N SER A 54 18.07 6.63 -2.73
CA SER A 54 18.59 7.18 -3.99
C SER A 54 17.72 8.27 -4.59
N GLY A 55 16.48 8.42 -4.13
CA GLY A 55 15.51 9.39 -4.64
C GLY A 55 14.86 8.99 -5.97
N ARG A 56 15.17 7.79 -6.50
CA ARG A 56 14.57 7.27 -7.74
C ARG A 56 13.06 7.13 -7.63
N MET A 57 12.55 6.69 -6.48
CA MET A 57 11.12 6.54 -6.23
C MET A 57 10.40 7.89 -6.12
N ALA A 58 11.08 8.92 -5.61
CA ALA A 58 10.53 10.28 -5.62
C ALA A 58 10.31 10.75 -7.08
N VAL A 59 11.31 10.56 -7.94
CA VAL A 59 11.21 10.88 -9.38
C VAL A 59 10.09 10.09 -10.06
N MET A 60 9.97 8.79 -9.79
CA MET A 60 8.92 7.94 -10.38
C MET A 60 7.50 8.30 -9.93
N THR A 61 7.33 8.85 -8.73
CA THR A 61 6.03 9.25 -8.19
C THR A 61 5.67 10.71 -8.49
N GLY A 62 6.48 11.39 -9.33
CA GLY A 62 6.26 12.79 -9.71
C GLY A 62 6.62 13.79 -8.61
N SER A 63 7.32 13.35 -7.56
CA SER A 63 7.81 14.21 -6.49
C SER A 63 9.27 14.60 -6.77
N SER A 64 9.55 15.90 -6.85
CA SER A 64 10.91 16.42 -6.88
C SER A 64 11.36 16.76 -5.45
N GLY A 65 12.37 16.07 -4.95
CA GLY A 65 12.89 16.32 -3.61
C GLY A 65 14.06 15.40 -3.22
N PRO A 66 14.80 15.77 -2.16
CA PRO A 66 15.82 14.89 -1.60
C PRO A 66 15.19 13.59 -1.08
N PRO A 67 15.95 12.48 -1.03
CA PRO A 67 15.49 11.23 -0.45
C PRO A 67 14.91 11.46 0.96
N ILE A 68 13.73 10.90 1.22
CA ILE A 68 13.05 11.03 2.51
C ILE A 68 13.47 9.87 3.39
N ASP A 69 14.04 10.16 4.57
CA ASP A 69 14.18 9.15 5.62
C ASP A 69 12.89 9.08 6.44
N TYR A 70 12.15 7.99 6.28
CA TYR A 70 10.91 7.74 7.02
C TYR A 70 11.15 7.28 8.48
N GLY A 71 12.41 7.09 8.89
CA GLY A 71 12.78 6.66 10.24
C GLY A 71 12.45 5.19 10.53
N ASP A 72 12.94 4.71 11.68
CA ASP A 72 12.90 3.28 12.01
C ASP A 72 11.50 2.75 12.27
N ASN A 73 10.62 3.56 12.87
CA ASN A 73 9.24 3.15 13.17
C ASN A 73 8.48 2.78 11.89
N VAL A 74 8.61 3.60 10.84
CA VAL A 74 7.94 3.34 9.55
C VAL A 74 8.58 2.12 8.87
N LYS A 75 9.92 2.06 8.82
CA LYS A 75 10.64 0.90 8.24
C LYS A 75 10.27 -0.41 8.93
N GLN A 76 10.11 -0.40 10.25
CA GLN A 76 9.70 -1.57 11.02
C GLN A 76 8.24 -1.96 10.75
N ALA A 77 7.33 -0.99 10.64
CA ALA A 77 5.95 -1.27 10.26
C ALA A 77 5.86 -1.96 8.89
N VAL A 78 6.65 -1.50 7.91
CA VAL A 78 6.71 -2.14 6.58
C VAL A 78 7.30 -3.55 6.64
N LYS A 79 8.35 -3.79 7.45
CA LYS A 79 8.87 -5.14 7.67
C LYS A 79 7.82 -6.08 8.27
N ASN A 80 7.01 -5.59 9.21
CA ASN A 80 5.94 -6.38 9.81
C ASN A 80 4.85 -6.73 8.79
N LEU A 81 4.52 -5.80 7.88
CA LEU A 81 3.60 -6.06 6.77
C LEU A 81 4.19 -7.11 5.80
N GLU A 82 5.47 -7.03 5.46
CA GLU A 82 6.11 -8.01 4.59
C GLU A 82 6.11 -9.42 5.23
N ALA A 83 6.36 -9.51 6.54
CA ALA A 83 6.45 -10.78 7.26
C ALA A 83 5.15 -11.61 7.26
N VAL A 84 4.00 -10.96 7.07
CA VAL A 84 2.68 -11.64 7.02
C VAL A 84 2.23 -11.97 5.59
N VAL A 85 2.98 -11.54 4.56
CA VAL A 85 2.66 -11.85 3.16
C VAL A 85 3.51 -13.03 2.68
N PRO A 86 2.90 -14.13 2.17
CA PRO A 86 3.67 -15.21 1.56
C PRO A 86 4.50 -14.72 0.38
N LYS A 87 5.76 -15.18 0.27
CA LYS A 87 6.74 -14.63 -0.68
C LYS A 87 6.29 -14.77 -2.14
N GLU A 88 5.62 -15.87 -2.44
CA GLU A 88 5.00 -16.17 -3.73
C GLU A 88 3.94 -15.13 -4.15
N HIS A 89 3.29 -14.47 -3.18
CA HIS A 89 2.25 -13.47 -3.44
C HIS A 89 2.78 -12.04 -3.51
N LEU A 90 3.94 -11.74 -2.92
CA LEU A 90 4.61 -10.44 -3.06
C LEU A 90 4.95 -10.14 -4.53
N LEU A 91 5.49 -11.14 -5.24
CA LEU A 91 5.86 -11.00 -6.65
C LEU A 91 4.65 -11.00 -7.59
N ALA A 92 3.64 -11.83 -7.29
CA ALA A 92 2.41 -11.89 -8.08
C ALA A 92 1.63 -10.57 -8.05
N GLY A 93 1.64 -9.86 -6.90
CA GLY A 93 0.97 -8.57 -6.76
C GLY A 93 1.58 -7.42 -7.57
N MET A 94 2.79 -7.58 -8.11
CA MET A 94 3.42 -6.58 -9.00
C MET A 94 3.15 -6.82 -10.50
N MET A 95 2.69 -8.01 -10.87
CA MET A 95 2.50 -8.41 -12.28
C MET A 95 1.06 -8.26 -12.76
N ASN A 96 0.14 -7.82 -11.89
CA ASN A 96 -1.28 -7.62 -12.17
C ASN A 96 -1.65 -6.15 -12.38
#